data_AF-A0A6H1K9W1-F1
#
_entry.id   AF-A0A6H1K9W1-F1
#
_cell.length_a   1.000
_cell.length_b   1.000
_cell.length_c   1.000
_cell.angle_alpha   90.00
_cell.angle_beta   90.00
_cell.angle_gamma   90.00
#
_symmetry.space_group_name_H-M   'P 1'
#
loop_
_entity.id
_entity.type
_entity.pdbx_description
1 polymer ?
#
loop_
_entity_poly.entity_id
_entity_poly.type
_entity_poly.pdbx_seq_one_letter_code
_entity_poly.pdbx_strand_id
1 'polypeptide(L)'
;MEQPVVESVRYSAPCENCGAQLERWGVHGLIGGSLRWDVESMCSTCGQTTADCGQALPARLRDRMLADHGPATLHVTDPSVKRVTLMRVLRAELGIGLTDAKAVLGQVLAGAYSGTLPEVEYLARKLRRAGVDAVATRP
;
A
#
# COMPACT_ATOMS: atom_id res chain seq x y z
N MET A 1 18.56 6.47 -6.56
CA MET A 1 17.35 6.34 -5.72
C MET A 1 16.22 5.86 -6.60
N GLU A 2 15.46 4.85 -6.18
CA GLU A 2 14.23 4.48 -6.88
C GLU A 2 13.19 5.61 -6.73
N GLN A 3 12.37 5.81 -7.77
CA GLN A 3 11.34 6.83 -7.75
C GLN A 3 10.31 6.53 -6.64
N PRO A 4 9.80 7.57 -5.96
CA PRO A 4 8.70 7.40 -5.02
C PRO A 4 7.45 6.96 -5.78
N VAL A 5 6.64 6.10 -5.15
CA VAL A 5 5.31 5.73 -5.65
C VAL A 5 4.31 6.16 -4.60
N VAL A 6 3.42 7.07 -4.97
CA VAL A 6 2.57 7.80 -4.02
C VAL A 6 1.14 7.83 -4.53
N GLU A 7 0.21 7.73 -3.60
CA GLU A 7 -1.22 7.80 -3.79
C GLU A 7 -1.82 8.75 -2.77
N SER A 8 -2.87 9.49 -3.17
CA SER A 8 -3.55 10.42 -2.29
C SER A 8 -5.06 10.33 -2.47
N VAL A 9 -5.82 10.46 -1.39
CA VAL A 9 -7.27 10.54 -1.39
C VAL A 9 -7.72 11.77 -0.58
N ARG A 10 -8.79 12.42 -1.04
CA ARG A 10 -9.45 13.51 -0.32
C ARG A 10 -10.79 13.03 0.22
N TYR A 11 -11.11 13.37 1.44
CA TYR A 11 -12.38 13.01 2.04
C TYR A 11 -12.78 13.98 3.14
N SER A 12 -14.08 14.10 3.38
CA SER A 12 -14.59 14.88 4.49
C SER A 12 -14.74 14.06 5.78
N ALA A 13 -14.58 14.73 6.91
CA ALA A 13 -14.85 14.21 8.24
C ALA A 13 -15.36 15.33 9.16
N PRO A 14 -16.06 15.03 10.26
CA PRO A 14 -16.37 16.04 11.26
C PRO A 14 -15.10 16.52 11.96
N CYS A 15 -15.03 17.82 12.25
CA CYS A 15 -13.98 18.43 13.06
C CYS A 15 -14.13 18.01 14.52
N GLU A 16 -13.07 17.48 15.10
CA GLU A 16 -13.06 17.04 16.51
C GLU A 16 -13.22 18.20 17.49
N ASN A 17 -12.91 19.43 17.08
CA ASN A 17 -13.03 20.62 17.90
C ASN A 17 -14.42 21.29 17.81
N CYS A 18 -14.93 21.56 16.60
CA CYS A 18 -16.18 22.33 16.42
C CYS A 18 -17.34 21.55 15.77
N GLY A 19 -17.14 20.30 15.39
CA GLY A 19 -18.16 19.47 14.73
C GLY A 19 -18.46 19.82 13.27
N ALA A 20 -17.98 20.96 12.75
CA ALA A 20 -18.15 21.32 11.34
C ALA A 20 -17.44 20.32 10.41
N GLN A 21 -17.91 20.20 9.18
CA GLN A 21 -17.25 19.38 8.16
C GLN A 21 -15.87 19.98 7.84
N LEU A 22 -14.82 19.16 7.91
CA LEU A 22 -13.47 19.51 7.49
C LEU A 22 -13.03 18.60 6.34
N GLU A 23 -12.04 19.07 5.59
CA GLU A 23 -11.39 18.32 4.53
C GLU A 23 -10.14 17.62 5.09
N ARG A 24 -9.97 16.34 4.74
CA ARG A 24 -8.77 15.55 5.03
C ARG A 24 -8.11 15.13 3.72
N TRP A 25 -6.79 15.20 3.69
CA TRP A 25 -5.94 14.58 2.68
C TRP A 25 -5.23 13.41 3.31
N GLY A 26 -5.43 12.21 2.79
CA GLY A 26 -4.62 11.07 3.15
C GLY A 26 -3.67 10.72 2.02
N VAL A 27 -2.43 10.40 2.36
CA VAL A 27 -1.38 9.98 1.43
C VAL A 27 -0.83 8.62 1.86
N HIS A 28 -0.53 7.76 0.89
CA HIS A 28 0.21 6.54 1.10
C HIS A 28 1.33 6.45 0.06
N GLY A 29 2.55 6.17 0.50
CA GLY A 29 3.72 6.25 -0.35
C GLY A 29 4.80 5.24 -0.02
N LEU A 30 5.46 4.75 -1.07
CA LEU A 30 6.71 4.02 -1.01
C LEU A 30 7.86 5.00 -1.27
N ILE A 31 8.48 5.47 -0.19
CA ILE A 31 9.50 6.53 -0.22
C ILE A 31 10.77 6.01 0.44
N GLY A 32 11.90 6.10 -0.26
CA GLY A 32 13.18 5.61 0.26
C GLY A 32 13.20 4.10 0.56
N GLY A 33 12.33 3.32 -0.08
CA GLY A 33 12.21 1.88 0.15
C GLY A 33 11.37 1.47 1.37
N SER A 34 10.66 2.41 1.99
CA SER A 34 9.73 2.15 3.09
C SER A 34 8.34 2.65 2.77
N LEU A 35 7.33 1.90 3.21
CA LEU A 35 5.94 2.35 3.19
C LEU A 35 5.72 3.38 4.30
N ARG A 36 5.02 4.46 3.94
CA ARG A 36 4.66 5.55 4.83
C ARG A 36 3.30 6.09 4.45
N TRP A 37 2.60 6.64 5.42
CA TRP A 37 1.37 7.36 5.19
C TRP A 37 1.38 8.65 6.00
N ASP A 38 0.60 9.61 5.54
CA ASP A 38 0.25 10.81 6.27
C ASP A 38 -1.23 11.15 6.04
N VAL A 39 -1.83 11.82 7.02
CA VAL A 39 -3.15 12.43 6.90
C VAL A 39 -3.06 13.83 7.44
N GLU A 40 -3.36 14.80 6.59
CA GLU A 40 -3.49 16.20 6.97
C GLU A 40 -4.96 16.60 6.98
N SER A 41 -5.34 17.49 7.91
CA SER A 41 -6.68 18.06 7.93
C SER A 41 -6.68 19.52 8.33
N MET A 42 -7.63 20.27 7.77
CA MET A 42 -7.84 21.68 8.08
C MET A 42 -9.33 21.98 8.15
N CYS A 43 -9.79 22.49 9.29
CA CYS A 43 -11.14 23.00 9.45
C CYS A 43 -11.18 24.49 9.11
N SER A 44 -11.88 24.85 8.04
CA SER A 44 -12.07 26.25 7.64
C SER A 44 -12.93 27.05 8.62
N THR A 45 -13.74 26.39 9.46
CA THR A 45 -14.64 27.07 10.41
C THR A 45 -13.93 27.53 11.68
N CYS A 46 -13.16 26.65 12.33
CA CYS A 46 -12.49 26.97 13.60
C CYS A 46 -10.97 27.09 13.47
N GLY A 47 -10.40 26.86 12.28
CA GLY A 47 -8.97 26.93 12.03
C GLY A 47 -8.15 25.75 12.56
N GLN A 48 -8.80 24.72 13.13
CA GLN A 48 -8.08 23.54 13.61
C GLN A 48 -7.36 22.84 12.46
N THR A 49 -6.06 22.59 12.65
CA THR A 49 -5.23 21.79 11.74
C THR A 49 -4.68 20.58 12.47
N THR A 50 -4.61 19.43 11.79
CA THR A 50 -3.94 18.24 12.32
C THR A 50 -3.11 17.58 11.23
N ALA A 51 -2.04 16.91 11.64
CA ALA A 51 -1.24 16.04 10.80
C ALA A 51 -0.92 14.77 11.59
N ASP A 52 -1.16 13.61 11.00
CA ASP A 52 -0.83 12.30 11.55
C ASP A 52 -0.04 11.52 10.50
N CYS A 53 0.92 10.69 10.92
CA CYS A 53 1.75 9.93 9.99
C CYS A 53 2.29 8.64 10.63
N GLY A 54 2.64 7.69 9.78
CA GLY A 54 3.19 6.43 10.26
C GLY A 54 3.68 5.51 9.15
N GLN A 55 4.07 4.30 9.54
CA GLN A 55 4.54 3.25 8.62
C GLN A 55 3.44 2.24 8.31
N ALA A 56 2.70 1.80 9.33
CA ALA A 56 1.58 0.87 9.18
C ALA A 56 0.34 1.63 8.72
N LEU A 57 -0.08 1.41 7.47
CA LEU A 57 -1.23 2.09 6.88
C LEU A 57 -2.52 1.74 7.65
N PRO A 58 -3.28 2.73 8.16
CA PRO A 58 -4.54 2.46 8.85
C PRO A 58 -5.57 1.86 7.89
N ALA A 59 -6.29 0.83 8.33
CA ALA A 59 -7.26 0.11 7.49
C ALA A 59 -8.28 1.03 6.80
N ARG A 60 -8.83 2.02 7.53
CA ARG A 60 -9.78 2.98 6.96
C ARG A 60 -9.17 3.85 5.86
N LEU A 61 -7.89 4.18 5.94
CA LEU A 61 -7.21 4.95 4.90
C LEU A 61 -6.92 4.05 3.69
N ARG A 62 -6.49 2.81 3.94
CA ARG A 62 -6.31 1.79 2.91
C ARG A 62 -7.59 1.56 2.09
N ASP A 63 -8.73 1.38 2.77
CA ASP A 63 -10.02 1.16 2.11
C ASP A 63 -10.42 2.34 1.22
N ARG A 64 -10.14 3.58 1.67
CA ARG A 64 -10.38 4.79 0.87
C ARG A 64 -9.49 4.83 -0.37
N MET A 65 -8.21 4.51 -0.23
CA MET A 65 -7.28 4.45 -1.36
C MET A 65 -7.72 3.42 -2.40
N LEU A 66 -8.14 2.24 -1.94
CA LEU A 66 -8.65 1.18 -2.82
C LEU A 66 -9.96 1.57 -3.50
N ALA A 67 -10.85 2.28 -2.80
CA ALA A 67 -12.11 2.76 -3.38
C ALA A 67 -11.90 3.85 -4.44
N ASP A 68 -10.95 4.76 -4.19
CA ASP A 68 -10.68 5.92 -5.07
C ASP A 68 -9.85 5.54 -6.30
N HIS A 69 -8.81 4.74 -6.11
CA HIS A 69 -7.84 4.42 -7.17
C HIS A 69 -7.97 2.99 -7.74
N GLY A 70 -8.76 2.15 -7.11
CA GLY A 70 -8.81 0.72 -7.42
C GLY A 70 -7.57 -0.05 -6.94
N PRO A 71 -7.66 -1.39 -6.90
CA PRO A 71 -6.55 -2.25 -6.53
C PRO A 71 -5.47 -2.27 -7.63
N ALA A 72 -4.21 -2.25 -7.20
CA ALA A 72 -3.09 -2.68 -8.02
C ALA A 72 -2.86 -4.18 -7.87
N THR A 73 -2.32 -4.82 -8.90
CA THR A 73 -2.06 -6.28 -8.94
C THR A 73 -0.58 -6.56 -9.14
N LEU A 74 -0.07 -7.58 -8.46
CA LEU A 74 1.31 -8.06 -8.62
C LEU A 74 1.41 -9.08 -9.76
N HIS A 75 2.26 -8.81 -10.74
CA HIS A 75 2.57 -9.74 -11.83
C HIS A 75 4.02 -10.21 -11.77
N VAL A 76 4.26 -11.47 -12.12
CA VAL A 76 5.59 -12.11 -12.14
C VAL A 76 5.77 -12.85 -13.46
N THR A 77 6.83 -12.56 -14.20
CA THR A 77 7.02 -12.99 -15.60
C THR A 77 7.38 -14.49 -15.74
N ASP A 78 8.04 -15.08 -14.74
CA ASP A 78 8.25 -16.54 -14.65
C ASP A 78 8.35 -16.99 -13.18
N PRO A 79 7.20 -17.30 -12.56
CA PRO A 79 7.19 -17.63 -11.15
C PRO A 79 7.57 -19.09 -10.86
N SER A 80 7.65 -19.94 -11.88
CA SER A 80 7.83 -21.40 -11.73
C SER A 80 9.24 -21.74 -11.24
N VAL A 81 10.25 -21.05 -11.76
CA VAL A 81 11.67 -21.30 -11.46
C VAL A 81 12.07 -20.78 -10.06
N LYS A 82 11.29 -19.84 -9.49
CA LYS A 82 11.69 -19.09 -8.29
C LYS A 82 10.67 -19.15 -7.15
N ARG A 83 9.84 -20.19 -7.09
CA ARG A 83 8.78 -20.36 -6.06
C ARG A 83 9.29 -20.26 -4.63
N VAL A 84 10.44 -20.87 -4.33
CA VAL A 84 11.05 -20.82 -2.99
C VAL A 84 11.47 -19.39 -2.64
N THR A 85 12.07 -18.67 -3.59
CA THR A 85 12.46 -17.26 -3.42
C THR A 85 11.24 -16.37 -3.22
N LEU A 86 10.19 -16.54 -4.05
CA LEU A 86 8.90 -15.84 -3.90
C LEU A 86 8.33 -16.05 -2.50
N MET A 87 8.20 -17.31 -2.07
CA MET A 87 7.63 -17.64 -0.76
C MET A 87 8.46 -17.05 0.39
N ARG A 88 9.80 -17.06 0.28
CA ARG A 88 10.69 -16.46 1.27
C ARG A 88 10.49 -14.94 1.37
N VAL A 89 10.41 -14.24 0.25
CA VAL A 89 10.16 -12.79 0.22
C VAL A 89 8.79 -12.47 0.80
N LEU A 90 7.73 -13.15 0.36
CA LEU A 90 6.37 -12.92 0.85
C LEU A 90 6.27 -13.10 2.37
N ARG A 91 6.91 -14.14 2.93
CA ARG A 91 6.94 -14.36 4.39
C ARG A 91 7.63 -13.24 5.13
N ALA A 92 8.82 -12.86 4.67
CA ALA A 92 9.64 -11.86 5.33
C ALA A 92 8.97 -10.48 5.30
N GLU A 93 8.40 -10.11 4.16
CA GLU A 93 7.88 -8.77 3.93
C GLU A 93 6.45 -8.57 4.45
N LEU A 94 5.64 -9.63 4.50
CA LEU A 94 4.29 -9.57 5.06
C LEU A 94 4.22 -9.99 6.53
N GLY A 95 5.33 -10.50 7.10
CA GLY A 95 5.37 -10.96 8.49
C GLY A 95 4.47 -12.18 8.77
N ILE A 96 4.20 -13.00 7.74
CA ILE A 96 3.22 -14.09 7.79
C ILE A 96 3.85 -15.47 7.97
N GLY A 97 3.07 -16.39 8.51
CA GLY A 97 3.44 -17.81 8.67
C GLY A 97 3.54 -18.56 7.34
N LEU A 98 3.98 -19.82 7.41
CA LEU A 98 4.16 -20.67 6.23
C LEU A 98 2.84 -20.94 5.49
N THR A 99 1.76 -21.19 6.23
CA THR A 99 0.43 -21.49 5.67
C THR A 99 -0.10 -20.30 4.88
N ASP A 100 -0.11 -19.11 5.50
CA ASP A 100 -0.58 -17.88 4.86
C ASP A 100 0.28 -17.52 3.64
N ALA A 101 1.60 -17.69 3.76
CA ALA A 101 2.49 -17.46 2.62
C ALA A 101 2.23 -18.41 1.45
N LYS A 102 1.81 -19.65 1.70
CA LYS A 102 1.43 -20.58 0.65
C LYS A 102 0.15 -20.11 -0.05
N ALA A 103 -0.82 -19.59 0.71
CA ALA A 103 -2.04 -19.01 0.16
C ALA A 103 -1.76 -17.76 -0.68
N VAL A 104 -0.97 -16.83 -0.14
CA VAL A 104 -0.52 -15.62 -0.85
C VAL A 104 0.27 -15.98 -2.11
N LEU A 105 1.18 -16.95 -2.04
CA LEU A 105 1.90 -17.44 -3.22
C LEU A 105 0.92 -17.94 -4.29
N GLY A 106 -0.12 -18.70 -3.90
CA GLY A 106 -1.18 -19.12 -4.80
C GLY A 106 -1.88 -17.95 -5.50
N GLN A 107 -2.19 -16.88 -4.76
CA GLN A 107 -2.78 -15.67 -5.32
C GLN A 107 -1.84 -14.96 -6.30
N VAL A 108 -0.56 -14.82 -5.96
CA VAL A 108 0.44 -14.19 -6.85
C VAL A 108 0.56 -14.97 -8.17
N LEU A 109 0.62 -16.29 -8.08
CA LEU A 109 0.69 -17.17 -9.26
C LEU A 109 -0.56 -17.11 -10.13
N ALA A 110 -1.72 -16.89 -9.52
CA ALA A 110 -2.98 -16.70 -10.22
C ALA A 110 -3.19 -15.27 -10.73
N GLY A 111 -2.26 -14.34 -10.48
CA GLY A 111 -2.43 -12.92 -10.78
C GLY A 111 -3.56 -12.26 -9.98
N ALA A 112 -3.89 -12.80 -8.81
CA ALA A 112 -5.00 -12.35 -7.96
C ALA A 112 -4.53 -11.58 -6.70
N TYR A 113 -3.21 -11.53 -6.43
CA TYR A 113 -2.69 -10.77 -5.31
C TYR A 113 -2.77 -9.27 -5.59
N SER A 114 -3.45 -8.54 -4.72
CA SER A 114 -3.72 -7.11 -4.90
C SER A 114 -3.62 -6.30 -3.61
N GLY A 115 -3.47 -4.99 -3.77
CA GLY A 115 -3.36 -4.01 -2.69
C GLY A 115 -3.35 -2.58 -3.24
N THR A 116 -2.98 -1.61 -2.41
CA THR A 116 -2.69 -0.25 -2.90
C THR A 116 -1.43 -0.27 -3.78
N LEU A 117 -1.25 0.68 -4.68
CA LEU A 117 -0.08 0.67 -5.57
C LEU A 117 1.25 0.71 -4.80
N PRO A 118 1.42 1.53 -3.73
CA PRO A 118 2.65 1.50 -2.95
C PRO A 118 2.93 0.14 -2.29
N GLU A 119 1.91 -0.54 -1.75
CA GLU A 119 2.06 -1.88 -1.16
C GLU A 119 2.53 -2.91 -2.18
N VAL A 120 1.91 -2.92 -3.36
CA VAL A 120 2.20 -3.89 -4.42
C VAL A 120 3.57 -3.62 -5.03
N GLU A 121 3.90 -2.35 -5.28
CA GLU A 121 5.21 -1.96 -5.79
C GLU A 121 6.33 -2.23 -4.77
N TYR A 122 6.05 -2.11 -3.47
CA TYR A 122 7.00 -2.49 -2.43
C TYR A 122 7.41 -3.96 -2.57
N LEU A 123 6.44 -4.87 -2.71
CA LEU A 123 6.71 -6.28 -2.93
C LEU A 123 7.40 -6.53 -4.27
N ALA A 124 6.98 -5.85 -5.35
CA ALA A 124 7.62 -5.97 -6.66
C ALA A 124 9.11 -5.60 -6.59
N ARG A 125 9.46 -4.52 -5.89
CA ARG A 125 10.87 -4.13 -5.66
C ARG A 125 11.64 -5.15 -4.85
N LYS A 126 11.05 -5.70 -3.78
CA LYS A 126 11.70 -6.75 -2.97
C LYS A 126 11.93 -8.02 -3.78
N LEU A 127 10.99 -8.40 -4.63
CA LEU A 127 11.11 -9.52 -5.56
C LEU A 127 12.20 -9.28 -6.60
N ARG A 128 12.22 -8.11 -7.24
CA ARG A 128 13.27 -7.74 -8.22
C ARG A 128 14.67 -7.77 -7.60
N ARG A 129 14.83 -7.26 -6.38
CA ARG A 129 16.10 -7.36 -5.62
C ARG A 129 16.49 -8.80 -5.29
N ALA A 130 15.53 -9.70 -5.14
CA ALA A 130 15.76 -11.14 -4.98
C ALA A 130 15.93 -11.88 -6.33
N GLY A 131 16.01 -11.15 -7.44
CA GLY A 131 16.16 -11.68 -8.78
C GLY A 131 14.89 -12.22 -9.42
N VAL A 132 13.71 -11.96 -8.84
CA VAL A 132 12.41 -12.34 -9.43
C VAL A 132 11.86 -11.15 -10.19
N ASP A 133 11.67 -11.29 -11.50
CA ASP A 133 11.06 -10.23 -12.31
C ASP A 133 9.59 -10.06 -11.94
N ALA A 134 9.24 -8.87 -11.47
CA ALA A 134 7.93 -8.58 -10.93
C ALA A 134 7.55 -7.11 -11.15
N VAL A 135 6.29 -6.84 -11.42
CA VAL A 135 5.75 -5.50 -11.65
C VAL A 135 4.42 -5.31 -10.93
N ALA A 136 4.20 -4.10 -10.41
CA ALA A 136 2.88 -3.66 -9.97
C ALA A 136 2.14 -3.04 -11.15
N THR A 137 0.90 -3.43 -11.39
CA THR A 137 0.07 -2.84 -12.45
C THR A 137 -1.26 -2.38 -11.91
N ARG A 138 -1.84 -1.39 -12.59
CA ARG A 138 -3.26 -1.06 -12.50
C ARG A 138 -3.93 -1.38 -13.84
N PRO A 139 -5.25 -1.63 -13.83
CA PRO A 139 -6.06 -1.58 -15.05
C PRO A 139 -5.91 -0.25 -15.79
#